data_AF-A0A554JR76-F1
#
_entry.id   AF-A0A554JR76-F1
#
_cell.length_a   1.000
_cell.length_b   1.000
_cell.length_c   1.000
_cell.angle_alpha   90.00
_cell.angle_beta   90.00
_cell.angle_gamma   90.00
#
_symmetry.space_group_name_H-M   'P 1'
#
loop_
_entity.id
_entity.type
_entity.pdbx_description
1 polymer ?
#
loop_
_entity_poly.entity_id
_entity_poly.type
_entity_poly.pdbx_seq_one_letter_code
_entity_poly.pdbx_strand_id
1 'polypeptide(L)'
;MCPYMLMIRFQRIGRTNDPAFRIVVLEKERAAKAGNVVEQLGTYNPRSKALTLDAEAVKKWIANGAQPTGSIHNLLINKGIITGKKVNVLSKKTPQKKEGAEAAPAAAEAAAPTEAEVVAEAEPAPAAEAAPVEAPVA
;
A
#
# COMPACT_ATOMS: atom_id res chain seq x y z
N MET A 1 17.02 -3.71 25.57
CA MET A 1 15.85 -4.47 26.06
C MET A 1 14.75 -4.39 25.00
N CYS A 2 14.37 -5.51 24.39
CA CYS A 2 13.36 -5.55 23.32
C CYS A 2 12.07 -6.19 23.89
N PRO A 3 11.04 -5.42 24.26
CA PRO A 3 9.87 -5.95 24.96
C PRO A 3 8.82 -6.65 24.07
N TYR A 4 9.15 -6.98 22.81
CA TYR A 4 8.20 -7.58 21.87
C TYR A 4 8.80 -8.81 21.20
N MET A 5 8.13 -9.95 21.38
CA MET A 5 8.55 -11.25 20.85
C MET A 5 8.32 -11.31 19.33
N LEU A 6 7.20 -10.79 18.81
CA LEU A 6 6.84 -10.86 17.39
C LEU A 6 6.87 -9.50 16.68
N MET A 7 7.35 -9.48 15.44
CA MET A 7 7.45 -8.31 14.58
C MET A 7 6.95 -8.62 13.17
N ILE A 8 6.19 -7.68 12.60
CA ILE A 8 5.82 -7.70 11.18
C ILE A 8 6.87 -6.91 10.40
N ARG A 9 7.54 -7.57 9.46
CA ARG A 9 8.60 -6.96 8.63
C ARG A 9 8.58 -7.46 7.19
N PHE A 10 9.33 -6.77 6.32
CA PHE A 10 9.51 -7.18 4.94
C PHE A 10 10.63 -8.21 4.81
N GLN A 11 10.36 -9.27 4.05
CA GLN A 11 11.36 -10.23 3.59
C GLN A 11 11.57 -10.05 2.09
N ARG A 12 12.80 -9.77 1.66
CA ARG A 12 13.14 -9.64 0.24
C ARG A 12 13.24 -11.02 -0.41
N ILE A 13 12.57 -11.21 -1.55
CA ILE A 13 12.62 -12.45 -2.33
C ILE A 13 12.91 -12.24 -3.83
N GLY A 14 12.97 -10.99 -4.27
CA GLY A 14 13.26 -10.65 -5.66
C GLY A 14 14.73 -10.73 -6.05
N ARG A 15 14.99 -10.70 -7.36
CA ARG A 15 16.34 -10.74 -7.96
C ARG A 15 17.09 -9.43 -7.76
N THR A 16 18.35 -9.37 -8.18
CA THR A 16 19.08 -8.11 -8.31
C THR A 16 18.32 -7.18 -9.27
N ASN A 17 18.17 -5.91 -8.90
CA ASN A 17 17.38 -4.90 -9.62
C ASN A 17 15.89 -5.19 -9.79
N ASP A 18 15.35 -6.27 -9.22
CA ASP A 18 13.92 -6.57 -9.21
C ASP A 18 13.47 -6.82 -7.77
N PRO A 19 13.18 -5.76 -6.99
CA PRO A 19 12.77 -5.91 -5.60
C PRO A 19 11.34 -6.45 -5.53
N ALA A 20 11.18 -7.61 -4.90
CA ALA A 20 9.89 -8.14 -4.46
C ALA A 20 9.98 -8.48 -2.98
N PHE A 21 8.94 -8.13 -2.22
CA PHE A 21 8.89 -8.33 -0.78
C PHE A 21 7.69 -9.18 -0.38
N ARG A 22 7.88 -9.98 0.67
CA ARG A 22 6.82 -10.65 1.42
C ARG A 22 6.63 -9.93 2.75
N ILE A 23 5.39 -9.82 3.19
CA ILE A 23 5.06 -9.30 4.52
C ILE A 23 4.92 -10.51 5.43
N VAL A 24 5.80 -10.60 6.42
CA VAL A 24 5.96 -11.79 7.24
C VAL A 24 5.95 -11.43 8.72
N VAL A 25 5.36 -12.33 9.51
CA VAL A 25 5.43 -12.32 10.98
C VAL A 25 6.58 -13.20 11.41
N LEU A 26 7.48 -12.64 12.20
CA LEU A 26 8.61 -13.39 12.75
C LEU A 26 9.10 -12.80 14.07
N GLU A 27 9.86 -13.61 14.78
CA GLU A 27 10.47 -13.22 16.04
C GLU A 27 11.51 -12.10 15.82
N LYS A 28 11.54 -11.09 16.70
CA LYS A 28 12.34 -9.89 16.47
C LYS A 28 13.83 -10.21 16.22
N GLU A 29 14.38 -11.14 16.99
CA GLU A 29 15.79 -11.51 17.00
C GLU A 29 16.18 -12.38 15.80
N ARG A 30 15.20 -13.00 15.14
CA ARG A 30 15.45 -13.94 14.05
C ARG A 30 15.56 -13.20 12.72
N ALA A 31 16.46 -13.70 11.88
CA ALA A 31 16.54 -13.25 10.50
C ALA A 31 15.36 -13.79 9.68
N ALA A 32 14.85 -12.97 8.76
CA ALA A 32 13.76 -13.31 7.84
C ALA A 32 14.24 -14.27 6.73
N LYS A 33 14.56 -15.50 7.13
CA LYS A 33 14.85 -16.64 6.25
C LYS A 33 13.60 -17.51 6.16
N ALA A 34 13.46 -18.27 5.07
CA ALA A 34 12.25 -19.04 4.75
C ALA A 34 11.77 -19.97 5.89
N GLY A 35 12.66 -20.50 6.74
CA GLY A 35 12.30 -21.40 7.85
C GLY A 35 11.98 -20.73 9.19
N ASN A 36 12.16 -19.41 9.35
CA ASN A 36 11.95 -18.71 10.62
C ASN A 36 10.65 -17.89 10.64
N VAL A 37 9.83 -18.02 9.60
CA VAL A 37 8.60 -17.25 9.44
C VAL A 37 7.47 -18.00 10.13
N VAL A 38 6.73 -17.29 10.99
CA VAL A 38 5.54 -17.85 11.66
C VAL A 38 4.39 -17.92 10.66
N GLU A 39 4.13 -16.80 9.98
CA GLU A 39 3.05 -16.68 9.01
C GLU A 39 3.38 -15.63 7.94
N GLN A 40 2.94 -15.86 6.71
CA GLN A 40 3.01 -14.91 5.61
C GLN A 40 1.66 -14.21 5.45
N LEU A 41 1.65 -12.88 5.58
CA LEU A 41 0.44 -12.04 5.55
C LEU A 41 0.14 -11.44 4.19
N GLY A 42 1.10 -11.50 3.26
CA GLY A 42 0.95 -10.88 1.96
C GLY A 42 2.26 -10.65 1.21
N THR A 43 2.14 -9.93 0.10
CA THR A 43 3.23 -9.58 -0.81
C THR A 43 3.16 -8.11 -1.20
N TYR A 44 4.34 -7.52 -1.39
CA TYR A 44 4.49 -6.14 -1.82
C TYR A 44 5.54 -6.05 -2.93
N ASN A 45 5.13 -5.51 -4.07
CA ASN A 45 6.03 -5.19 -5.17
C ASN A 45 6.12 -3.67 -5.34
N PRO A 46 7.25 -3.02 -5.03
CA PRO A 46 7.43 -1.57 -5.19
C PRO A 46 7.48 -1.10 -6.66
N ARG A 47 7.85 -1.97 -7.62
CA ARG A 47 7.88 -1.59 -9.04
C ARG A 47 6.47 -1.46 -9.58
N SER A 48 5.65 -2.50 -9.39
CA SER A 48 4.26 -2.52 -9.84
C SER A 48 3.30 -1.83 -8.86
N LYS A 49 3.77 -1.43 -7.68
CA LYS A 49 2.97 -0.96 -6.53
C LYS A 49 1.83 -1.91 -6.15
N ALA A 50 1.93 -3.18 -6.56
CA ALA A 50 0.97 -4.21 -6.27
C ALA A 50 1.14 -4.66 -4.80
N LEU A 51 0.05 -4.60 -4.05
CA LEU A 51 -0.01 -4.97 -2.65
C LEU A 51 -1.19 -5.90 -2.42
N THR A 52 -0.85 -7.15 -2.11
CA THR A 52 -1.79 -8.19 -1.70
C THR A 52 -1.57 -8.43 -0.21
N LEU A 53 -2.62 -8.26 0.59
CA LEU A 53 -2.51 -8.34 2.05
C LEU A 53 -3.80 -8.85 2.67
N ASP A 54 -3.68 -9.80 3.59
CA ASP A 54 -4.79 -10.40 4.32
C ASP A 54 -5.14 -9.55 5.54
N ALA A 55 -6.12 -8.66 5.39
CA ALA A 55 -6.46 -7.66 6.41
C ALA A 55 -6.90 -8.29 7.75
N GLU A 56 -7.59 -9.42 7.70
CA GLU A 56 -8.05 -10.13 8.90
C GLU A 56 -6.89 -10.74 9.69
N ALA A 57 -5.97 -11.40 8.99
CA ALA A 57 -4.79 -11.99 9.60
C ALA A 57 -3.93 -10.91 10.27
N VAL A 58 -3.71 -9.79 9.57
CA VAL A 58 -2.96 -8.66 10.13
C VAL A 58 -3.60 -8.10 11.41
N LYS A 59 -4.92 -7.92 11.43
CA LYS A 59 -5.63 -7.46 12.63
C LYS A 59 -5.48 -8.43 13.80
N LYS A 60 -5.57 -9.74 13.55
CA LYS A 60 -5.35 -10.78 14.57
C LYS A 60 -3.95 -10.69 15.16
N TRP A 61 -2.93 -10.57 14.32
CA TRP A 61 -1.54 -10.46 14.80
C TRP A 61 -1.25 -9.18 15.57
N ILE A 62 -1.85 -8.06 15.17
CA ILE A 62 -1.73 -6.80 15.92
C ILE A 62 -2.42 -6.93 17.28
N ALA A 63 -3.59 -7.56 17.36
CA ALA A 63 -4.27 -7.83 18.62
C ALA A 63 -3.44 -8.74 19.54
N ASN A 64 -2.69 -9.69 18.97
CA ASN A 64 -1.75 -10.55 19.70
C ASN A 64 -0.44 -9.82 20.11
N GLY A 65 -0.28 -8.53 19.80
CA GLY A 65 0.87 -7.73 20.20
C GLY A 65 2.02 -7.70 19.19
N ALA A 66 1.83 -8.16 17.96
CA ALA A 66 2.85 -8.04 16.92
C ALA A 66 3.06 -6.58 16.53
N GLN A 67 4.31 -6.11 16.55
CA GLN A 67 4.65 -4.73 16.18
C GLN A 67 5.03 -4.63 14.70
N PRO A 68 4.33 -3.82 13.88
CA PRO A 68 4.75 -3.54 12.51
C PRO A 68 5.96 -2.59 12.46
N THR A 69 6.82 -2.79 11.48
CA THR A 69 7.87 -1.82 11.14
C THR A 69 7.27 -0.52 10.60
N GLY A 70 7.95 0.62 10.75
CA GLY A 70 7.39 1.94 10.38
C GLY A 70 6.89 2.04 8.93
N SER A 71 7.58 1.42 7.99
CA SER A 71 7.13 1.36 6.58
C SER A 71 5.84 0.55 6.40
N ILE A 72 5.70 -0.56 7.12
CA ILE A 72 4.50 -1.41 7.09
C ILE A 72 3.35 -0.71 7.81
N HIS A 73 3.61 -0.07 8.94
CA HIS A 73 2.61 0.75 9.64
C HIS A 73 2.01 1.81 8.71
N ASN A 74 2.86 2.53 7.97
CA ASN A 74 2.40 3.48 6.96
C ASN A 74 1.60 2.81 5.84
N LEU A 75 2.01 1.61 5.41
CA LEU A 75 1.29 0.83 4.40
C LEU A 75 -0.13 0.46 4.87
N LEU A 76 -0.25 0.02 6.13
CA LEU A 76 -1.52 -0.38 6.76
C LEU A 76 -2.45 0.83 6.98
N ILE A 77 -1.89 2.00 7.31
CA ILE A 77 -2.66 3.26 7.36
C ILE A 77 -3.19 3.63 5.98
N ASN A 78 -2.37 3.57 4.92
CA ASN A 78 -2.82 3.90 3.56
C ASN A 78 -3.92 2.94 3.06
N LYS A 79 -3.92 1.69 3.52
CA LYS A 79 -4.97 0.71 3.24
C LYS A 79 -6.21 0.84 4.15
N GLY A 80 -6.18 1.69 5.19
CA GLY A 80 -7.29 1.86 6.13
C GLY A 80 -7.48 0.69 7.12
N ILE A 81 -6.47 -0.16 7.30
CA ILE A 81 -6.56 -1.32 8.21
C ILE A 81 -6.33 -0.90 9.67
N ILE A 82 -5.45 0.08 9.86
CA ILE A 82 -5.14 0.69 11.15
C ILE A 82 -5.36 2.19 11.02
N THR A 83 -6.07 2.78 11.99
CA THR A 83 -6.18 4.23 12.13
C THR A 83 -5.04 4.71 13.02
N GLY A 84 -4.14 5.54 12.48
CA GLY A 84 -3.00 6.03 13.24
C GLY A 84 -2.21 7.12 12.53
N LYS A 85 -1.32 7.77 13.27
CA LYS A 85 -0.37 8.76 12.73
C LYS A 85 0.70 8.03 11.89
N LYS A 86 1.02 8.58 10.71
CA LYS A 86 2.11 8.08 9.87
C LYS A 86 3.45 8.32 10.58
N VAL A 87 4.32 7.32 10.55
CA VAL A 87 5.64 7.36 11.20
C VAL A 87 6.68 7.77 10.16
N ASN A 88 7.50 8.77 10.47
CA ASN A 88 8.65 9.10 9.63
C ASN A 88 9.76 8.05 9.82
N VAL A 89 10.07 7.30 8.77
CA VAL A 89 11.08 6.22 8.78
C VAL A 89 12.47 6.75 8.38
N LEU A 90 12.55 7.97 7.84
CA LEU A 90 13.82 8.57 7.41
C LEU A 90 14.69 8.97 8.60
N SER A 91 16.00 8.77 8.48
CA SER A 91 16.97 9.17 9.51
C SER A 91 16.96 10.69 9.69
N LYS A 92 17.01 11.13 10.96
CA LYS A 92 17.00 12.54 11.41
C LYS A 92 18.20 13.39 10.94
N LYS A 93 19.02 12.90 10.01
CA LYS A 93 20.20 13.59 9.46
C LYS A 93 19.82 14.63 8.37
N THR A 94 18.61 14.55 7.84
CA THR A 94 18.02 15.59 6.99
C THR A 94 16.99 16.35 7.83
N PRO A 95 17.15 17.67 8.05
CA PRO A 95 16.19 18.44 8.85
C PRO A 95 14.82 18.44 8.15
N GLN A 96 13.79 17.98 8.86
CA GLN A 96 12.41 18.12 8.38
C GLN A 96 11.97 19.55 8.65
N LYS A 97 11.64 20.28 7.58
CA LYS A 97 10.86 21.51 7.68
C LYS A 97 9.51 21.12 8.30
N LYS A 98 9.29 21.48 9.57
CA LYS A 98 7.96 21.54 10.15
C LYS A 98 7.20 22.60 9.37
N GLU A 99 6.39 22.18 8.41
CA GLU A 99 5.29 23.02 7.95
C GLU A 99 4.15 22.88 8.97
N GLY A 100 3.70 24.03 9.44
CA GLY A 100 3.05 24.21 10.73
C GLY A 100 1.70 23.52 10.84
N ALA A 101 1.46 22.95 12.01
CA ALA A 101 0.14 22.97 12.60
C ALA A 101 -0.13 24.42 13.06
N GLU A 102 -0.75 25.22 12.20
CA GLU A 102 -1.65 26.31 12.58
C GLU A 102 -2.42 26.79 11.34
N ALA A 103 -3.62 26.24 11.12
CA ALA A 103 -4.70 26.88 10.36
C ALA A 103 -5.96 26.00 10.43
N ALA A 104 -6.72 26.17 11.49
CA ALA A 104 -8.19 26.08 11.48
C ALA A 104 -8.69 26.98 12.61
N PRO A 105 -9.80 27.72 12.50
CA PRO A 105 -10.68 27.95 11.34
C PRO A 105 -11.06 29.44 11.14
N ALA A 106 -11.43 29.84 9.92
CA ALA A 106 -12.15 31.09 9.68
C ALA A 106 -13.49 30.76 9.01
N ALA A 107 -14.56 31.15 9.70
CA ALA A 107 -15.94 31.17 9.24
C ALA A 107 -16.05 31.91 7.89
N ALA A 108 -16.69 31.29 6.90
CA ALA A 108 -18.10 31.51 6.53
C ALA A 108 -18.33 32.76 5.65
N GLU A 109 -19.03 32.49 4.53
CA GLU A 109 -19.88 33.41 3.76
C GLU A 109 -19.23 34.22 2.61
N ALA A 110 -19.41 33.74 1.37
CA ALA A 110 -20.14 34.48 0.31
C ALA A 110 -20.16 33.73 -1.05
N ALA A 111 -21.37 33.62 -1.59
CA ALA A 111 -21.75 33.52 -3.01
C ALA A 111 -21.60 32.17 -3.77
N ALA A 112 -22.72 31.46 -3.86
CA ALA A 112 -23.11 30.58 -4.97
C ALA A 112 -23.91 31.41 -6.03
N PRO A 113 -24.49 30.81 -7.08
CA PRO A 113 -23.90 30.23 -8.30
C PRO A 113 -24.55 30.79 -9.60
N THR A 114 -23.91 30.66 -10.77
CA THR A 114 -24.59 30.82 -12.09
C THR A 114 -24.00 29.89 -13.15
N GLU A 115 -24.86 28.98 -13.64
CA GLU A 115 -24.99 28.48 -15.04
C GLU A 115 -23.84 27.62 -15.61
N ALA A 116 -23.96 26.29 -15.83
CA ALA A 116 -24.92 25.51 -16.65
C ALA A 116 -25.12 26.16 -18.04
N GLU A 117 -24.93 25.56 -19.20
CA GLU A 117 -24.82 24.18 -19.69
C GLU A 117 -24.35 24.33 -21.18
N VAL A 118 -23.73 23.33 -21.82
CA VAL A 118 -24.21 22.56 -23.00
C VAL A 118 -23.03 22.55 -24.01
N VAL A 119 -22.70 21.57 -24.87
CA VAL A 119 -23.35 20.38 -25.44
C VAL A 119 -22.24 19.46 -26.00
N ALA A 120 -22.44 18.14 -25.85
CA ALA A 120 -22.30 17.10 -26.87
C ALA A 120 -21.13 17.11 -27.88
N GLU A 121 -20.29 16.07 -27.81
CA GLU A 121 -20.01 15.13 -28.92
C GLU A 121 -19.22 13.94 -28.33
N ALA A 122 -19.86 12.79 -28.15
CA ALA A 122 -20.01 11.72 -29.14
C ALA A 122 -18.93 10.63 -28.99
N GLU A 123 -19.33 9.61 -28.24
CA GLU A 123 -19.04 8.20 -28.53
C GLU A 123 -19.44 7.90 -29.99
N PRO A 124 -18.65 7.09 -30.72
CA PRO A 124 -19.27 5.85 -31.16
C PRO A 124 -18.35 4.63 -31.14
N ALA A 125 -18.97 3.55 -30.67
CA ALA A 125 -19.00 2.24 -31.29
C ALA A 125 -17.74 1.36 -31.24
N PRO A 126 -17.76 0.31 -30.39
CA PRO A 126 -16.93 -0.87 -30.55
C PRO A 126 -17.51 -1.74 -31.66
N ALA A 127 -16.73 -2.00 -32.71
CA ALA A 127 -17.03 -3.02 -33.70
C ALA A 127 -16.07 -4.20 -33.47
N ALA A 128 -16.60 -5.22 -32.79
CA ALA A 128 -16.12 -6.57 -32.86
C ALA A 128 -16.85 -7.25 -34.02
N GLU A 129 -16.15 -7.69 -35.07
CA GLU A 129 -16.55 -8.87 -35.86
C GLU A 129 -15.41 -9.41 -36.72
N ALA A 130 -15.35 -10.75 -36.81
CA ALA A 130 -14.80 -11.58 -37.89
C ALA A 130 -13.28 -11.80 -38.03
N ALA A 131 -12.78 -12.79 -37.28
CA ALA A 131 -12.10 -13.94 -37.89
C ALA A 131 -13.09 -15.15 -37.79
N PRO A 132 -12.99 -16.27 -38.54
CA PRO A 132 -12.01 -16.69 -39.57
C PRO A 132 -12.64 -17.37 -40.82
N VAL A 133 -12.07 -17.26 -42.04
CA VAL A 133 -12.39 -18.19 -43.15
C VAL A 133 -11.17 -18.44 -44.05
N GLU A 134 -10.85 -19.74 -44.20
CA GLU A 134 -10.12 -20.47 -45.26
C GLU A 134 -8.78 -19.97 -45.81
N ALA A 135 -7.75 -20.82 -45.64
CA ALA A 135 -7.09 -21.47 -46.79
C ALA A 135 -6.34 -22.74 -46.35
N PRO A 136 -6.75 -23.93 -46.81
CA PRO A 136 -5.85 -25.06 -46.99
C PRO A 136 -5.70 -25.33 -48.50
N VAL A 137 -4.63 -24.84 -49.13
CA VAL A 137 -4.19 -25.33 -50.46
C VAL A 137 -2.67 -25.20 -50.59
N ALA A 138 -1.98 -26.34 -50.44
CA ALA A 138 -0.81 -26.83 -51.17
C ALA A 138 -0.01 -27.80 -50.28
#